data_AF-I3Z8I6-F1
#
_entry.id   AF-I3Z8I6-F1
#
_cell.length_a   1.000
_cell.length_b   1.000
_cell.length_c   1.000
_cell.angle_alpha   90.00
_cell.angle_beta   90.00
_cell.angle_gamma   90.00
#
_symmetry.space_group_name_H-M   'P 1'
#
loop_
_entity.id
_entity.type
_entity.pdbx_description
1 polymer ?
#
loop_
_entity_poly.entity_id
_entity_poly.type
_entity_poly.pdbx_seq_one_letter_code
_entity_poly.pdbx_strand_id
1 'polypeptide(L)'
;MKLLLPFLFILVFAGGLPEGCEVKQITQDDTGINPDVGVNQTGDSDNQGIGARAVASSNEAMVGVYFMPSWNVSADPSKDVDSFWPCLYKPEDCAFLKNTGMWGPKGRVYNKSNPYEGPFLNRKPHSSLGGFYKRDDPKVARKQLEYMKSYGIDFFAYNWFFGRHYYYHLDFAPQAKTYYPKGWKVDNSNYKRVAVPGIEQWEDQLTVLLRENEKLPEAKQMKWALNWCDDDHEKWMLWLDVGSPASIAAKRNFPGEKPDKTLYLQVHDKITMLWIDKYFKRKDYLKDPSGRPIVYIYFPHDTEARAAFYGISMKELLDRSKALARKAGFPGIKFIASTSGAMTQAEMPYAMHTNWVANNPREAWRGGRYTDKMLFQDYAKRLKNLGFEGMTAYIYHTYENQANWSYADMRKNYRSHWKRWSEQFENDPEFEYQPPVAMGWDMRPMGGTWPQQTGFPSEPGKDKVHSNKSTFKAKLEEARLTAEKHKSTNGNTVMICCWNEYLEGNYIEPTEGHKFDYLEAIREVFSKK
;
A
#
# COMPACT_ATOMS: atom_id res chain seq x y z
N MET A 1 10.14 -24.98 11.51
CA MET A 1 10.22 -23.55 11.89
C MET A 1 8.93 -22.92 11.41
N LYS A 2 8.04 -22.54 12.33
CA LYS A 2 6.60 -22.30 12.06
C LYS A 2 6.43 -20.96 11.33
N LEU A 3 5.93 -21.01 10.09
CA LEU A 3 5.63 -19.86 9.24
C LEU A 3 4.22 -19.31 9.55
N LEU A 4 4.17 -18.01 9.81
CA LEU A 4 3.29 -16.98 9.26
C LEU A 4 1.72 -17.10 9.40
N LEU A 5 1.11 -16.16 10.13
CA LEU A 5 -0.33 -15.84 10.26
C LEU A 5 -0.68 -14.34 10.51
N PRO A 6 -1.50 -13.65 9.70
CA PRO A 6 -2.45 -12.69 10.25
C PRO A 6 -3.75 -13.44 10.60
N PHE A 7 -4.10 -13.45 11.89
CA PHE A 7 -5.22 -14.21 12.46
C PHE A 7 -6.60 -13.56 12.22
N LEU A 8 -7.61 -14.40 11.93
CA LEU A 8 -9.00 -14.16 12.35
C LEU A 8 -9.61 -15.49 12.87
N PHE A 9 -10.25 -15.45 14.04
CA PHE A 9 -10.75 -16.62 14.78
C PHE A 9 -12.21 -16.98 14.44
N ILE A 10 -12.49 -18.29 14.44
CA ILE A 10 -13.76 -18.98 14.14
C ILE A 10 -14.67 -19.03 15.37
N LEU A 11 -15.99 -18.88 15.17
CA LEU A 11 -17.02 -19.38 16.10
C LEU A 11 -18.15 -20.06 15.32
N VAL A 12 -18.49 -21.27 15.77
CA VAL A 12 -19.50 -22.19 15.24
C VAL A 12 -20.89 -21.71 15.63
N PHE A 13 -21.82 -21.58 14.68
CA PHE A 13 -23.24 -21.38 14.96
C PHE A 13 -24.04 -22.65 14.65
N ALA A 14 -24.79 -23.11 15.65
CA ALA A 14 -25.89 -24.06 15.51
C ALA A 14 -27.19 -23.31 15.15
N GLY A 15 -28.08 -24.02 14.46
CA GLY A 15 -29.19 -23.51 13.66
C GLY A 15 -30.30 -22.72 14.36
N GLY A 16 -31.11 -22.04 13.53
CA GLY A 16 -32.40 -21.47 13.90
C GLY A 16 -32.82 -20.31 12.97
N LEU A 17 -33.57 -20.61 11.92
CA LEU A 17 -34.49 -19.70 11.21
C LEU A 17 -35.92 -20.09 11.63
N PRO A 18 -37.00 -19.33 11.30
CA PRO A 18 -37.12 -17.92 10.88
C PRO A 18 -38.32 -17.22 11.59
N GLU A 19 -38.86 -16.17 10.95
CA GLU A 19 -40.13 -15.43 11.16
C GLU A 19 -39.92 -14.05 11.83
N GLY A 20 -40.40 -12.93 11.29
CA GLY A 20 -41.27 -12.65 10.16
C GLY A 20 -41.38 -11.12 9.97
N CYS A 21 -42.10 -10.73 8.91
CA CYS A 21 -42.73 -9.46 8.56
C CYS A 21 -42.66 -8.29 9.57
N GLU A 22 -42.59 -7.01 9.19
CA GLU A 22 -43.57 -6.36 8.30
C GLU A 22 -43.13 -4.94 7.92
N VAL A 23 -43.55 -4.52 6.74
CA VAL A 23 -43.35 -3.21 6.11
C VAL A 23 -44.37 -2.21 6.64
N LYS A 24 -43.96 -0.96 6.89
CA LYS A 24 -44.85 0.21 6.79
C LYS A 24 -44.16 1.39 6.09
N GLN A 25 -44.64 1.66 4.89
CA GLN A 25 -44.50 2.95 4.21
C GLN A 25 -45.37 4.00 4.91
N ILE A 26 -44.88 5.22 5.03
CA ILE A 26 -45.70 6.43 5.10
C ILE A 26 -45.14 7.44 4.10
N THR A 27 -46.08 8.13 3.47
CA THR A 27 -46.05 8.92 2.25
C THR A 27 -45.57 10.36 2.41
N GLN A 28 -45.14 10.87 1.26
CA GLN A 28 -44.96 12.25 0.77
C GLN A 28 -45.93 13.33 1.27
N ASP A 29 -45.42 14.57 1.34
CA ASP A 29 -45.93 15.83 0.72
C ASP A 29 -45.31 17.05 1.46
N ASP A 30 -45.13 18.27 0.95
CA ASP A 30 -44.93 18.88 -0.38
C ASP A 30 -44.69 20.41 -0.12
N THR A 31 -44.04 21.14 -1.05
CA THR A 31 -44.01 22.63 -1.23
C THR A 31 -43.32 23.52 -0.16
N GLY A 32 -42.69 24.70 -0.40
CA GLY A 32 -42.42 25.51 -1.60
C GLY A 32 -41.67 26.84 -1.25
N ILE A 33 -40.70 27.21 -2.10
CA ILE A 33 -40.32 28.53 -2.69
C ILE A 33 -40.40 29.87 -1.87
N ASN A 34 -39.20 30.46 -1.56
CA ASN A 34 -38.61 31.81 -1.85
C ASN A 34 -39.34 33.15 -1.48
N PRO A 35 -38.73 34.38 -1.55
CA PRO A 35 -37.36 34.82 -1.94
C PRO A 35 -36.70 36.03 -1.18
N ASP A 36 -35.44 36.31 -1.58
CA ASP A 36 -34.70 37.60 -1.73
C ASP A 36 -34.35 38.56 -0.56
N VAL A 37 -33.10 39.07 -0.58
CA VAL A 37 -32.71 40.47 -0.92
C VAL A 37 -31.21 40.71 -0.62
N GLY A 38 -30.49 41.41 -1.51
CA GLY A 38 -29.49 42.42 -1.09
C GLY A 38 -28.11 42.42 -1.76
N VAL A 39 -27.97 43.26 -2.79
CA VAL A 39 -26.74 43.66 -3.52
C VAL A 39 -25.87 44.63 -2.70
N ASN A 40 -24.53 44.60 -2.85
CA ASN A 40 -23.71 45.82 -2.95
C ASN A 40 -22.31 45.60 -3.57
N GLN A 41 -21.98 46.46 -4.52
CA GLN A 41 -20.66 46.66 -5.14
C GLN A 41 -20.05 47.98 -4.63
N THR A 42 -18.74 47.96 -4.36
CA THR A 42 -17.74 49.06 -4.43
C THR A 42 -16.37 48.36 -4.28
N GLY A 43 -15.26 48.63 -4.95
CA GLY A 43 -14.75 49.83 -5.62
C GLY A 43 -13.30 50.07 -5.13
N ASP A 44 -12.34 49.73 -6.00
CA ASP A 44 -10.98 50.29 -6.17
C ASP A 44 -9.70 49.87 -5.38
N SER A 45 -8.67 49.65 -6.21
CA SER A 45 -7.19 49.74 -6.10
C SER A 45 -6.44 49.50 -4.77
N ASP A 46 -5.46 48.57 -4.78
CA ASP A 46 -4.05 48.96 -4.90
C ASP A 46 -3.08 47.78 -5.14
N ASN A 47 -2.00 48.12 -5.83
CA ASN A 47 -1.02 47.25 -6.48
C ASN A 47 0.21 47.01 -5.58
N GLN A 48 0.57 45.75 -5.26
CA GLN A 48 1.96 45.39 -4.96
C GLN A 48 2.30 44.00 -5.50
N GLY A 49 3.19 44.00 -6.49
CA GLY A 49 3.66 42.82 -7.19
C GLY A 49 4.47 41.88 -6.29
N ILE A 50 4.09 40.62 -6.34
CA ILE A 50 4.97 39.49 -6.05
C ILE A 50 5.14 38.75 -7.37
N GLY A 51 6.36 38.71 -7.87
CA GLY A 51 6.75 37.95 -9.05
C GLY A 51 6.52 36.46 -8.84
N ALA A 52 5.30 36.00 -9.10
CA ALA A 52 5.03 34.60 -9.34
C ALA A 52 5.69 34.24 -10.67
N ARG A 53 6.85 33.57 -10.62
CA ARG A 53 7.27 32.73 -11.74
C ARG A 53 6.13 31.74 -11.96
N ALA A 54 5.32 32.00 -12.98
CA ALA A 54 4.37 31.04 -13.52
C ALA A 54 5.19 29.84 -14.00
N VAL A 55 5.33 28.83 -13.13
CA VAL A 55 5.60 27.48 -13.57
C VAL A 55 4.42 27.15 -14.46
N ALA A 56 4.65 27.00 -15.75
CA ALA A 56 3.65 26.47 -16.67
C ALA A 56 3.17 25.14 -16.09
N SER A 57 2.04 25.14 -15.38
CA SER A 57 1.44 23.91 -14.89
C SER A 57 1.07 23.15 -16.15
N SER A 58 1.69 21.99 -16.38
CA SER A 58 1.12 21.08 -17.35
C SER A 58 -0.34 20.85 -16.93
N ASN A 59 -1.27 21.06 -17.85
CA ASN A 59 -2.67 20.73 -17.60
C ASN A 59 -2.89 19.22 -17.46
N GLU A 60 -1.88 18.43 -17.78
CA GLU A 60 -1.90 16.97 -17.75
C GLU A 60 -1.73 16.42 -16.33
N ALA A 61 -2.50 15.37 -16.05
CA ALA A 61 -2.43 14.61 -14.81
C ALA A 61 -1.09 13.86 -14.72
N MET A 62 -0.49 13.88 -13.52
CA MET A 62 0.69 13.06 -13.20
C MET A 62 0.25 11.60 -13.04
N VAL A 63 0.98 10.67 -13.63
CA VAL A 63 0.67 9.23 -13.58
C VAL A 63 1.67 8.51 -12.69
N GLY A 64 1.18 8.01 -11.55
CA GLY A 64 1.93 7.14 -10.65
C GLY A 64 1.59 5.67 -10.86
N VAL A 65 2.54 4.78 -10.56
CA VAL A 65 2.29 3.34 -10.50
C VAL A 65 2.83 2.74 -9.21
N TYR A 66 2.11 1.82 -8.58
CA TYR A 66 2.68 1.05 -7.48
C TYR A 66 3.64 -0.02 -7.98
N PHE A 67 4.76 -0.20 -7.30
CA PHE A 67 5.75 -1.23 -7.58
C PHE A 67 5.85 -2.19 -6.40
N MET A 68 5.69 -3.47 -6.66
CA MET A 68 5.67 -4.50 -5.64
C MET A 68 6.95 -5.33 -5.63
N PRO A 69 7.69 -5.37 -4.51
CA PRO A 69 8.89 -6.19 -4.43
C PRO A 69 8.54 -7.67 -4.45
N SER A 70 9.33 -8.46 -5.18
CA SER A 70 9.46 -9.89 -4.89
C SER A 70 10.61 -10.10 -3.89
N TRP A 71 10.62 -11.26 -3.23
CA TRP A 71 11.65 -11.62 -2.26
C TRP A 71 12.03 -13.09 -2.35
N ASN A 72 13.18 -13.44 -1.75
CA ASN A 72 13.57 -14.83 -1.62
C ASN A 72 12.72 -15.52 -0.54
N VAL A 73 12.00 -16.57 -0.92
CA VAL A 73 11.23 -17.39 0.03
C VAL A 73 12.02 -18.58 0.59
N SER A 74 13.23 -18.82 0.09
CA SER A 74 14.11 -19.88 0.58
C SER A 74 14.80 -19.47 1.89
N ALA A 75 14.80 -20.39 2.86
CA ALA A 75 15.63 -20.26 4.07
C ALA A 75 17.10 -20.63 3.84
N ASP A 76 17.40 -21.34 2.75
CA ASP A 76 18.75 -21.67 2.32
C ASP A 76 19.34 -20.47 1.56
N PRO A 77 20.39 -19.80 2.09
CA PRO A 77 20.96 -18.60 1.49
C PRO A 77 21.67 -18.87 0.16
N SER A 78 21.95 -20.14 -0.18
CA SER A 78 22.51 -20.53 -1.48
C SER A 78 21.46 -20.65 -2.58
N LYS A 79 20.18 -20.60 -2.22
CA LYS A 79 19.05 -20.68 -3.14
C LYS A 79 18.30 -19.36 -3.20
N ASP A 80 18.01 -18.91 -4.41
CA ASP A 80 17.18 -17.75 -4.67
C ASP A 80 15.86 -18.20 -5.31
N VAL A 81 14.84 -18.38 -4.48
CA VAL A 81 13.49 -18.75 -4.94
C VAL A 81 12.63 -17.49 -4.86
N ASP A 82 12.32 -16.93 -6.02
CA ASP A 82 11.49 -15.74 -6.11
C ASP A 82 10.07 -16.01 -5.58
N SER A 83 9.48 -15.03 -4.89
CA SER A 83 8.15 -15.15 -4.30
C SER A 83 7.03 -15.21 -5.36
N PHE A 84 7.24 -14.68 -6.56
CA PHE A 84 6.19 -14.60 -7.60
C PHE A 84 6.22 -15.78 -8.56
N TRP A 85 7.38 -16.09 -9.15
CA TRP A 85 7.46 -16.95 -10.32
C TRP A 85 6.99 -18.39 -10.11
N PRO A 86 7.37 -19.08 -9.02
CA PRO A 86 6.88 -20.44 -8.77
C PRO A 86 5.35 -20.52 -8.74
N CYS A 87 4.64 -19.50 -8.27
CA CYS A 87 3.18 -19.48 -8.24
C CYS A 87 2.55 -19.45 -9.64
N LEU A 88 3.31 -19.06 -10.68
CA LEU A 88 2.82 -19.05 -12.06
C LEU A 88 3.04 -20.39 -12.77
N TYR A 89 4.13 -21.12 -12.49
CA TYR A 89 4.51 -22.30 -13.29
C TYR A 89 4.90 -23.55 -12.49
N LYS A 90 5.17 -23.43 -11.19
CA LYS A 90 5.68 -24.50 -10.32
C LYS A 90 5.03 -24.45 -8.93
N PRO A 91 3.73 -24.78 -8.84
CA PRO A 91 2.93 -24.57 -7.63
C PRO A 91 3.49 -25.27 -6.39
N GLU A 92 4.22 -26.39 -6.56
CA GLU A 92 4.90 -27.09 -5.48
C GLU A 92 6.01 -26.26 -4.81
N ASP A 93 6.52 -25.22 -5.46
CA ASP A 93 7.52 -24.29 -4.92
C ASP A 93 6.92 -22.93 -4.52
N CYS A 94 5.63 -22.68 -4.81
CA CYS A 94 4.96 -21.45 -4.44
C CYS A 94 4.73 -21.37 -2.91
N ALA A 95 5.39 -20.41 -2.26
CA ALA A 95 5.26 -20.19 -0.82
C ALA A 95 3.83 -19.80 -0.41
N PHE A 96 3.13 -19.04 -1.24
CA PHE A 96 1.78 -18.59 -0.94
C PHE A 96 0.76 -19.73 -0.94
N LEU A 97 0.92 -20.72 -1.82
CA LEU A 97 0.10 -21.94 -1.78
C LEU A 97 0.36 -22.77 -0.52
N LYS A 98 1.51 -22.60 0.14
CA LYS A 98 1.85 -23.28 1.39
C LYS A 98 1.52 -22.46 2.63
N ASN A 99 1.00 -21.24 2.47
CA ASN A 99 0.74 -20.35 3.60
C ASN A 99 -0.35 -20.97 4.51
N THR A 100 0.05 -21.37 5.70
CA THR A 100 -0.84 -22.06 6.63
C THR A 100 -1.81 -21.12 7.35
N GLY A 101 -1.52 -19.83 7.41
CA GLY A 101 -2.46 -18.83 7.91
C GLY A 101 -3.61 -18.59 6.94
N MET A 102 -3.30 -18.50 5.65
CA MET A 102 -4.29 -18.29 4.59
C MET A 102 -5.11 -19.55 4.32
N TRP A 103 -4.45 -20.71 4.23
CA TRP A 103 -5.06 -21.95 3.75
C TRP A 103 -5.23 -23.05 4.80
N GLY A 104 -4.71 -22.85 6.01
CA GLY A 104 -4.70 -23.87 7.05
C GLY A 104 -3.50 -24.82 6.96
N PRO A 105 -3.40 -25.80 7.85
CA PRO A 105 -2.18 -26.58 8.09
C PRO A 105 -1.69 -27.40 6.89
N LYS A 106 -2.54 -27.64 5.89
CA LYS A 106 -2.20 -28.39 4.67
C LYS A 106 -1.81 -27.49 3.49
N GLY A 107 -1.78 -26.17 3.67
CA GLY A 107 -1.70 -25.25 2.55
C GLY A 107 -2.97 -25.31 1.67
N ARG A 108 -2.87 -24.77 0.46
CA ARG A 108 -3.96 -24.72 -0.51
C ARG A 108 -4.31 -26.12 -1.00
N VAL A 109 -5.53 -26.55 -0.71
CA VAL A 109 -6.05 -27.84 -1.17
C VAL A 109 -6.96 -27.64 -2.39
N TYR A 110 -6.59 -28.25 -3.51
CA TYR A 110 -7.40 -28.32 -4.74
C TYR A 110 -8.22 -29.61 -4.80
N ASN A 111 -9.41 -29.56 -5.41
CA ASN A 111 -10.30 -30.71 -5.55
C ASN A 111 -11.12 -30.64 -6.85
N LYS A 112 -12.02 -31.61 -7.09
CA LYS A 112 -12.83 -31.67 -8.31
C LYS A 112 -13.72 -30.43 -8.52
N SER A 113 -14.22 -29.83 -7.44
CA SER A 113 -15.05 -28.62 -7.49
C SER A 113 -14.22 -27.33 -7.64
N ASN A 114 -12.99 -27.33 -7.10
CA ASN A 114 -12.06 -26.21 -7.16
C ASN A 114 -10.69 -26.72 -7.65
N PRO A 115 -10.54 -27.00 -8.95
CA PRO A 115 -9.29 -27.54 -9.50
C PRO A 115 -8.20 -26.46 -9.54
N TYR A 116 -6.94 -26.90 -9.63
CA TYR A 116 -5.85 -26.01 -9.98
C TYR A 116 -5.99 -25.60 -11.45
N GLU A 117 -6.05 -24.29 -11.72
CA GLU A 117 -6.25 -23.72 -13.07
C GLU A 117 -4.96 -23.25 -13.74
N GLY A 118 -3.80 -23.53 -13.14
CA GLY A 118 -2.49 -23.21 -13.74
C GLY A 118 -1.93 -24.33 -14.62
N PRO A 119 -0.72 -24.16 -15.17
CA PRO A 119 0.17 -23.02 -15.01
C PRO A 119 -0.34 -21.77 -15.76
N PHE A 120 -0.05 -20.60 -15.21
CA PHE A 120 -0.48 -19.29 -15.71
C PHE A 120 0.58 -18.67 -16.64
N LEU A 121 1.06 -19.43 -17.63
CA LEU A 121 2.21 -19.03 -18.47
C LEU A 121 1.93 -17.81 -19.35
N ASN A 122 0.67 -17.50 -19.63
CA ASN A 122 0.29 -16.24 -20.28
C ASN A 122 0.70 -15.00 -19.45
N ARG A 123 0.91 -15.16 -18.14
CA ARG A 123 1.40 -14.09 -17.25
C ARG A 123 2.92 -14.01 -17.17
N LYS A 124 3.65 -14.90 -17.84
CA LYS A 124 5.12 -14.83 -17.85
C LYS A 124 5.57 -13.45 -18.35
N PRO A 125 6.50 -12.77 -17.66
CA PRO A 125 6.98 -11.47 -18.11
C PRO A 125 7.53 -11.57 -19.54
N HIS A 126 7.32 -10.51 -20.31
CA HIS A 126 7.70 -10.48 -21.72
C HIS A 126 9.21 -10.76 -21.89
N SER A 127 9.60 -11.40 -22.99
CA SER A 127 11.00 -11.80 -23.22
C SER A 127 11.98 -10.62 -23.20
N SER A 128 11.52 -9.42 -23.52
CA SER A 128 12.32 -8.18 -23.42
C SER A 128 12.65 -7.75 -21.98
N LEU A 129 11.99 -8.34 -20.98
CA LEU A 129 12.29 -8.23 -19.55
C LEU A 129 13.01 -9.48 -19.01
N GLY A 130 13.44 -10.41 -19.88
CA GLY A 130 14.15 -11.62 -19.46
C GLY A 130 13.28 -12.78 -19.00
N GLY A 131 11.95 -12.72 -19.15
CA GLY A 131 11.06 -13.80 -18.71
C GLY A 131 10.90 -13.85 -17.19
N PHE A 132 11.01 -15.01 -16.56
CA PHE A 132 11.03 -15.15 -15.09
C PHE A 132 12.37 -14.64 -14.54
N TYR A 133 12.54 -13.31 -14.57
CA TYR A 133 13.79 -12.63 -14.30
C TYR A 133 14.19 -12.70 -12.83
N LYS A 134 15.49 -12.55 -12.57
CA LYS A 134 15.98 -12.33 -11.21
C LYS A 134 15.66 -10.91 -10.77
N ARG A 135 15.06 -10.74 -9.59
CA ARG A 135 14.58 -9.44 -9.09
C ARG A 135 15.64 -8.33 -9.01
N ASP A 136 16.90 -8.69 -8.88
CA ASP A 136 18.05 -7.76 -8.80
C ASP A 136 18.85 -7.68 -10.11
N ASP A 137 18.31 -8.17 -11.24
CA ASP A 137 18.98 -8.06 -12.55
C ASP A 137 18.99 -6.59 -13.03
N PRO A 138 20.17 -5.95 -13.17
CA PRO A 138 20.27 -4.56 -13.60
C PRO A 138 19.75 -4.31 -15.02
N LYS A 139 19.79 -5.30 -15.92
CA LYS A 139 19.26 -5.15 -17.28
C LYS A 139 17.74 -5.04 -17.25
N VAL A 140 17.09 -5.84 -16.41
CA VAL A 140 15.64 -5.83 -16.23
C VAL A 140 15.20 -4.54 -15.56
N ALA A 141 15.85 -4.16 -14.45
CA ALA A 141 15.56 -2.89 -13.78
C ALA A 141 15.64 -1.68 -14.73
N ARG A 142 16.68 -1.63 -15.58
CA ARG A 142 16.80 -0.58 -16.60
C ARG A 142 15.65 -0.59 -17.60
N LYS A 143 15.22 -1.77 -18.06
CA LYS A 143 14.09 -1.90 -19.00
C LYS A 143 12.76 -1.55 -18.35
N GLN A 144 12.54 -1.91 -17.09
CA GLN A 144 11.36 -1.50 -16.33
C GLN A 144 11.28 0.04 -16.22
N LEU A 145 12.38 0.70 -15.85
CA LEU A 145 12.48 2.17 -15.81
C LEU A 145 12.22 2.82 -17.18
N GLU A 146 12.82 2.27 -18.23
CA GLU A 146 12.61 2.73 -19.62
C GLU A 146 11.15 2.60 -20.05
N TYR A 147 10.50 1.47 -19.79
CA TYR A 147 9.11 1.24 -20.14
C TYR A 147 8.16 2.13 -19.34
N MET A 148 8.34 2.26 -18.02
CA MET A 148 7.54 3.19 -17.24
C MET A 148 7.64 4.61 -17.84
N LYS A 149 8.86 5.12 -18.06
CA LYS A 149 9.05 6.48 -18.57
C LYS A 149 8.48 6.69 -19.97
N SER A 150 8.78 5.77 -20.89
CA SER A 150 8.45 5.91 -22.32
C SER A 150 6.97 5.71 -22.65
N TYR A 151 6.19 5.12 -21.74
CA TYR A 151 4.75 4.89 -21.91
C TYR A 151 3.89 5.84 -21.06
N GLY A 152 4.45 6.92 -20.54
CA GLY A 152 3.69 7.98 -19.89
C GLY A 152 3.45 7.79 -18.39
N ILE A 153 4.29 7.01 -17.71
CA ILE A 153 4.31 6.95 -16.24
C ILE A 153 5.37 7.94 -15.74
N ASP A 154 4.99 8.80 -14.81
CA ASP A 154 5.84 9.87 -14.28
C ASP A 154 6.67 9.43 -13.07
N PHE A 155 6.08 8.57 -12.23
CA PHE A 155 6.75 8.04 -11.05
C PHE A 155 6.26 6.65 -10.67
N PHE A 156 7.08 5.94 -9.88
CA PHE A 156 6.64 4.73 -9.19
C PHE A 156 6.64 4.90 -7.67
N ALA A 157 5.61 4.42 -7.00
CA ALA A 157 5.53 4.31 -5.55
C ALA A 157 5.93 2.89 -5.15
N TYR A 158 7.11 2.73 -4.55
CA TYR A 158 7.65 1.42 -4.21
C TYR A 158 7.12 0.93 -2.87
N ASN A 159 6.51 -0.26 -2.86
CA ASN A 159 6.02 -0.89 -1.65
C ASN A 159 7.19 -1.29 -0.77
N TRP A 160 7.33 -0.58 0.35
CA TRP A 160 8.51 -0.55 1.19
C TRP A 160 8.20 -1.13 2.57
N PHE A 161 9.06 -2.01 3.05
CA PHE A 161 8.83 -2.79 4.26
C PHE A 161 9.97 -2.59 5.28
N PHE A 162 9.60 -2.62 6.55
CA PHE A 162 10.56 -2.46 7.65
C PHE A 162 10.17 -3.34 8.83
N GLY A 163 11.02 -4.30 9.17
CA GLY A 163 10.76 -5.17 10.30
C GLY A 163 11.24 -4.52 11.59
N ARG A 164 10.32 -4.21 12.53
CA ARG A 164 10.64 -3.45 13.75
C ARG A 164 11.44 -4.22 14.81
N HIS A 165 11.30 -5.54 14.86
CA HIS A 165 11.75 -6.38 15.97
C HIS A 165 13.18 -6.93 15.82
N TYR A 166 13.84 -6.68 14.68
CA TYR A 166 15.15 -7.27 14.38
C TYR A 166 16.30 -6.53 15.06
N TYR A 167 16.85 -7.10 16.12
CA TYR A 167 18.15 -6.69 16.63
C TYR A 167 19.28 -7.35 15.83
N TYR A 168 20.36 -6.60 15.61
CA TYR A 168 21.54 -7.04 14.88
C TYR A 168 22.81 -6.45 15.51
N HIS A 169 23.97 -6.91 15.03
CA HIS A 169 25.28 -6.66 15.59
C HIS A 169 26.20 -6.08 14.51
N LEU A 170 26.74 -4.88 14.72
CA LEU A 170 27.48 -4.16 13.67
C LEU A 170 28.86 -4.76 13.36
N ASP A 171 29.45 -5.54 14.26
CA ASP A 171 30.74 -6.17 14.00
C ASP A 171 30.63 -7.45 13.14
N PHE A 172 29.41 -7.94 12.88
CA PHE A 172 29.20 -9.07 11.97
C PHE A 172 29.12 -8.59 10.53
N ALA A 173 30.05 -9.06 9.68
CA ALA A 173 30.20 -8.61 8.30
C ALA A 173 28.91 -8.58 7.45
N PRO A 174 27.98 -9.56 7.56
CA PRO A 174 26.70 -9.48 6.83
C PRO A 174 25.79 -8.33 7.29
N GLN A 175 25.91 -7.91 8.54
CA GLN A 175 25.03 -6.92 9.20
C GLN A 175 25.67 -5.53 9.29
N ALA A 176 26.97 -5.41 9.05
CA ALA A 176 27.71 -4.15 9.10
C ALA A 176 27.17 -3.06 8.15
N LYS A 177 26.45 -3.47 7.09
CA LYS A 177 25.83 -2.56 6.10
C LYS A 177 24.40 -2.13 6.47
N THR A 178 23.80 -2.73 7.49
CA THR A 178 22.44 -2.40 7.93
C THR A 178 22.40 -0.99 8.49
N TYR A 179 21.46 -0.17 8.03
CA TYR A 179 21.36 1.23 8.44
C TYR A 179 21.19 1.37 9.96
N TYR A 180 22.13 2.08 10.59
CA TYR A 180 22.01 2.52 11.98
C TYR A 180 22.42 4.00 12.06
N PRO A 181 21.60 4.89 12.67
CA PRO A 181 21.95 6.30 12.71
C PRO A 181 23.32 6.55 13.35
N LYS A 182 24.09 7.45 12.74
CA LYS A 182 25.45 7.76 13.19
C LYS A 182 25.43 8.24 14.65
N GLY A 183 26.28 7.62 15.49
CA GLY A 183 26.43 8.00 16.90
C GLY A 183 25.36 7.44 17.83
N TRP A 184 24.40 6.65 17.33
CA TRP A 184 23.48 5.93 18.22
C TRP A 184 24.21 4.84 19.02
N LYS A 185 23.69 4.55 20.21
CA LYS A 185 24.32 3.65 21.18
C LYS A 185 24.39 2.22 20.64
N VAL A 186 25.53 1.59 20.85
CA VAL A 186 25.73 0.15 20.61
C VAL A 186 26.33 -0.47 21.85
N ASP A 187 26.05 -1.75 22.06
CA ASP A 187 26.66 -2.55 23.12
C ASP A 187 28.03 -3.06 22.66
N ASN A 188 29.09 -2.35 23.06
CA ASN A 188 30.47 -2.72 22.76
C ASN A 188 30.90 -4.06 23.37
N SER A 189 30.19 -4.56 24.38
CA SER A 189 30.50 -5.86 25.01
C SER A 189 29.88 -7.05 24.27
N ASN A 190 28.94 -6.79 23.35
CA ASN A 190 28.19 -7.81 22.64
C ASN A 190 28.22 -7.57 21.13
N TYR A 191 29.42 -7.60 20.54
CA TYR A 191 29.65 -7.46 19.09
C TYR A 191 28.99 -6.21 18.48
N LYS A 192 28.92 -5.11 19.24
CA LYS A 192 28.19 -3.89 18.87
C LYS A 192 26.74 -4.15 18.51
N ARG A 193 26.02 -4.88 19.37
CA ARG A 193 24.57 -5.01 19.27
C ARG A 193 23.92 -3.63 19.29
N VAL A 194 23.01 -3.38 18.36
CA VAL A 194 22.29 -2.10 18.31
C VAL A 194 21.35 -1.95 19.51
N ALA A 195 21.22 -0.74 20.06
CA ALA A 195 20.27 -0.46 21.14
C ALA A 195 18.83 -0.29 20.65
N VAL A 196 18.64 0.00 19.35
CA VAL A 196 17.32 0.19 18.73
C VAL A 196 17.21 -0.77 17.54
N PRO A 197 16.27 -1.72 17.59
CA PRO A 197 16.13 -2.73 16.56
C PRO A 197 15.57 -2.14 15.26
N GLY A 198 15.52 -3.00 14.27
CA GLY A 198 14.74 -2.81 13.07
C GLY A 198 15.61 -2.69 11.84
N ILE A 199 15.15 -3.34 10.77
CA ILE A 199 15.85 -3.44 9.50
C ILE A 199 14.87 -3.18 8.35
N GLU A 200 15.39 -2.56 7.30
CA GLU A 200 14.71 -2.52 6.01
C GLU A 200 14.60 -3.95 5.45
N GLN A 201 13.53 -4.24 4.73
CA GLN A 201 13.28 -5.56 4.15
C GLN A 201 12.96 -5.47 2.66
N TRP A 202 13.42 -6.49 1.93
CA TRP A 202 13.11 -6.72 0.52
C TRP A 202 13.56 -5.55 -0.40
N GLU A 203 14.68 -4.94 -0.04
CA GLU A 203 15.23 -3.74 -0.68
C GLU A 203 16.15 -4.02 -1.88
N ASP A 204 16.47 -5.28 -2.18
CA ASP A 204 17.39 -5.67 -3.24
C ASP A 204 16.96 -5.07 -4.59
N GLN A 205 15.68 -5.20 -4.93
CA GLN A 205 15.12 -4.72 -6.19
C GLN A 205 15.07 -3.18 -6.24
N LEU A 206 14.67 -2.51 -5.16
CA LEU A 206 14.74 -1.04 -5.08
C LEU A 206 16.18 -0.56 -5.25
N THR A 207 17.13 -1.19 -4.58
CA THR A 207 18.56 -0.82 -4.65
C THR A 207 19.06 -0.85 -6.09
N VAL A 208 18.71 -1.88 -6.86
CA VAL A 208 19.11 -1.98 -8.26
C VAL A 208 18.35 -0.99 -9.14
N LEU A 209 17.04 -0.80 -8.95
CA LEU A 209 16.26 0.22 -9.66
C LEU A 209 16.88 1.62 -9.49
N LEU A 210 17.15 2.02 -8.25
CA LEU A 210 17.73 3.33 -7.94
C LEU A 210 19.14 3.51 -8.52
N ARG A 211 19.97 2.47 -8.46
CA ARG A 211 21.32 2.47 -9.04
C ARG A 211 21.28 2.58 -10.56
N GLU A 212 20.36 1.88 -11.24
CA GLU A 212 20.24 1.99 -12.69
C GLU A 212 19.59 3.30 -13.12
N ASN A 213 18.66 3.86 -12.33
CA ASN A 213 18.06 5.17 -12.57
C ASN A 213 19.12 6.29 -12.52
N GLU A 214 20.02 6.28 -11.53
CA GLU A 214 21.10 7.27 -11.41
C GLU A 214 22.04 7.33 -12.61
N LYS A 215 22.20 6.21 -13.34
CA LYS A 215 23.04 6.15 -14.55
C LYS A 215 22.38 6.83 -15.76
N LEU A 216 21.08 7.09 -15.71
CA LEU A 216 20.36 7.75 -16.80
C LEU A 216 20.58 9.26 -16.74
N PRO A 217 20.59 9.96 -17.90
CA PRO A 217 20.50 11.42 -17.94
C PRO A 217 19.29 11.90 -17.13
N GLU A 218 19.41 13.04 -16.44
CA GLU A 218 18.39 13.55 -15.51
C GLU A 218 16.98 13.61 -16.13
N ALA A 219 16.86 14.01 -17.40
CA ALA A 219 15.59 14.05 -18.12
C ALA A 219 14.92 12.69 -18.35
N LYS A 220 15.69 11.59 -18.28
CA LYS A 220 15.23 10.21 -18.44
C LYS A 220 15.06 9.48 -17.11
N GLN A 221 15.43 10.11 -15.98
CA GLN A 221 15.25 9.50 -14.67
C GLN A 221 13.77 9.46 -14.32
N MET A 222 13.34 8.33 -13.76
CA MET A 222 12.02 8.19 -13.15
C MET A 222 12.02 8.89 -11.80
N LYS A 223 10.94 9.62 -11.50
CA LYS A 223 10.67 10.00 -10.11
C LYS A 223 10.15 8.78 -9.35
N TRP A 224 10.31 8.78 -8.03
CA TRP A 224 9.78 7.68 -7.22
C TRP A 224 9.51 8.09 -5.78
N ALA A 225 8.60 7.38 -5.12
CA ALA A 225 8.23 7.60 -3.72
C ALA A 225 8.23 6.29 -2.94
N LEU A 226 8.27 6.39 -1.62
CA LEU A 226 8.02 5.24 -0.75
C LEU A 226 6.52 5.06 -0.58
N ASN A 227 6.04 3.83 -0.68
CA ASN A 227 4.75 3.39 -0.17
C ASN A 227 5.00 2.46 1.01
N TRP A 228 4.95 3.00 2.23
CA TRP A 228 5.26 2.24 3.42
C TRP A 228 4.14 1.25 3.74
N CYS A 229 4.44 -0.02 3.51
CA CYS A 229 3.66 -1.15 3.96
C CYS A 229 4.13 -1.50 5.38
N ASP A 230 3.43 -0.95 6.38
CA ASP A 230 3.70 -1.28 7.78
C ASP A 230 3.55 -2.79 8.02
N ASP A 231 4.08 -3.23 9.15
CA ASP A 231 4.14 -4.64 9.54
C ASP A 231 2.78 -5.35 9.38
N ASP A 232 2.75 -6.66 9.19
CA ASP A 232 1.52 -7.43 9.32
C ASP A 232 1.27 -7.77 10.81
N HIS A 233 0.16 -8.45 11.10
CA HIS A 233 -0.13 -8.91 12.46
C HIS A 233 0.96 -9.82 13.03
N GLU A 234 1.66 -10.61 12.19
CA GLU A 234 2.72 -11.51 12.65
C GLU A 234 3.91 -10.72 13.15
N LYS A 235 4.35 -9.75 12.37
CA LYS A 235 5.45 -8.86 12.72
C LYS A 235 5.11 -8.01 13.93
N TRP A 236 3.84 -7.64 14.10
CA TRP A 236 3.34 -7.04 15.35
C TRP A 236 3.47 -8.00 16.54
N MET A 237 3.10 -9.27 16.39
CA MET A 237 3.29 -10.27 17.46
C MET A 237 4.77 -10.53 17.76
N LEU A 238 5.65 -10.53 16.75
CA LEU A 238 7.10 -10.63 16.92
C LEU A 238 7.69 -9.41 17.62
N TRP A 239 7.16 -8.22 17.36
CA TRP A 239 7.48 -7.01 18.12
C TRP A 239 7.11 -7.17 19.59
N LEU A 240 5.90 -7.64 19.89
CA LEU A 240 5.46 -7.88 21.27
C LEU A 240 6.28 -8.99 21.97
N ASP A 241 6.84 -9.95 21.22
CA ASP A 241 7.71 -11.02 21.74
C ASP A 241 9.11 -10.54 22.14
N VAL A 242 9.55 -9.33 21.77
CA VAL A 242 10.94 -8.85 22.00
C VAL A 242 11.39 -9.05 23.45
N GLY A 243 10.54 -8.73 24.42
CA GLY A 243 10.85 -8.84 25.85
C GLY A 243 10.22 -10.05 26.55
N SER A 244 9.69 -11.04 25.82
CA SER A 244 9.00 -12.18 26.43
C SER A 244 9.98 -13.10 27.17
N PRO A 245 9.56 -13.80 28.24
CA PRO A 245 10.41 -14.78 28.93
C PRO A 245 10.97 -15.85 27.98
N ALA A 246 10.18 -16.27 26.98
CA ALA A 246 10.60 -17.25 25.98
C ALA A 246 11.68 -16.69 25.04
N SER A 247 11.58 -15.41 24.67
CA SER A 247 12.56 -14.71 23.83
C SER A 247 13.90 -14.56 24.53
N ILE A 248 13.87 -14.16 25.81
CA ILE A 248 15.06 -14.04 26.66
C ILE A 248 15.69 -15.41 26.94
N ALA A 249 14.88 -16.42 27.33
CA ALA A 249 15.37 -17.77 27.60
C ALA A 249 16.02 -18.42 26.35
N ALA A 250 15.46 -18.17 25.17
CA ALA A 250 16.02 -18.62 23.90
C ALA A 250 17.21 -17.77 23.40
N LYS A 251 17.62 -16.73 24.15
CA LYS A 251 18.68 -15.79 23.78
C LYS A 251 18.47 -15.13 22.41
N ARG A 252 17.20 -14.93 22.01
CA ARG A 252 16.86 -14.12 20.82
C ARG A 252 17.06 -12.63 21.12
N ASN A 253 16.70 -12.25 22.34
CA ASN A 253 16.83 -10.89 22.90
C ASN A 253 17.41 -10.96 24.31
N PHE A 254 17.81 -9.81 24.86
CA PHE A 254 18.54 -9.71 26.12
C PHE A 254 17.74 -8.98 27.21
N PRO A 255 18.02 -9.24 28.51
CA PRO A 255 17.34 -8.56 29.61
C PRO A 255 17.36 -7.03 29.46
N GLY A 256 16.19 -6.41 29.61
CA GLY A 256 15.99 -4.97 29.42
C GLY A 256 15.45 -4.58 28.04
N GLU A 257 15.64 -5.42 27.01
CA GLU A 257 15.01 -5.24 25.71
C GLU A 257 13.51 -5.57 25.85
N LYS A 258 12.67 -4.57 25.63
CA LYS A 258 11.22 -4.73 25.72
C LYS A 258 10.51 -3.80 24.74
N PRO A 259 9.36 -4.22 24.18
CA PRO A 259 8.60 -3.40 23.24
C PRO A 259 7.77 -2.37 24.02
N ASP A 260 8.42 -1.38 24.62
CA ASP A 260 7.75 -0.29 25.32
C ASP A 260 7.53 0.94 24.41
N LYS A 261 6.78 1.92 24.93
CA LYS A 261 6.46 3.17 24.23
C LYS A 261 7.73 3.91 23.76
N THR A 262 8.77 3.93 24.59
CA THR A 262 10.03 4.62 24.28
C THR A 262 10.72 3.96 23.09
N LEU A 263 10.87 2.64 23.13
CA LEU A 263 11.49 1.89 22.05
C LEU A 263 10.65 1.98 20.76
N TYR A 264 9.33 1.91 20.85
CA TYR A 264 8.44 2.06 19.70
C TYR A 264 8.66 3.41 18.97
N LEU A 265 8.73 4.51 19.74
CA LEU A 265 9.02 5.84 19.19
C LEU A 265 10.44 5.95 18.62
N GLN A 266 11.44 5.33 19.26
CA GLN A 266 12.81 5.29 18.74
C GLN A 266 12.91 4.51 17.43
N VAL A 267 12.18 3.40 17.28
CA VAL A 267 12.10 2.65 16.02
C VAL A 267 11.41 3.49 14.94
N HIS A 268 10.34 4.23 15.28
CA HIS A 268 9.70 5.17 14.36
C HIS A 268 10.65 6.29 13.89
N ASP A 269 11.46 6.83 14.81
CA ASP A 269 12.51 7.80 14.46
C ASP A 269 13.55 7.18 13.54
N LYS A 270 13.99 5.96 13.83
CA LYS A 270 14.96 5.22 13.01
C LYS A 270 14.45 5.05 11.58
N ILE A 271 13.17 4.70 11.41
CA ILE A 271 12.52 4.59 10.10
C ILE A 271 12.58 5.94 9.37
N THR A 272 12.17 7.03 10.03
CA THR A 272 12.16 8.36 9.41
C THR A 272 13.58 8.82 9.06
N MET A 273 14.55 8.60 9.95
CA MET A 273 15.95 8.95 9.71
C MET A 273 16.55 8.13 8.56
N LEU A 274 16.18 6.86 8.42
CA LEU A 274 16.54 6.04 7.26
C LEU A 274 16.04 6.70 5.97
N TRP A 275 14.76 7.10 5.92
CA TRP A 275 14.23 7.79 4.74
C TRP A 275 14.97 9.09 4.43
N ILE A 276 15.25 9.90 5.45
CA ILE A 276 15.98 11.17 5.32
C ILE A 276 17.39 10.93 4.76
N ASP A 277 18.12 9.98 5.33
CA ASP A 277 19.53 9.79 5.02
C ASP A 277 19.75 9.02 3.72
N LYS A 278 18.92 8.01 3.45
CA LYS A 278 19.07 7.12 2.30
C LYS A 278 18.30 7.61 1.07
N TYR A 279 17.14 8.25 1.24
CA TYR A 279 16.18 8.47 0.15
C TYR A 279 15.86 9.93 -0.16
N PHE A 280 15.47 10.75 0.82
CA PHE A 280 14.94 12.10 0.56
C PHE A 280 15.95 13.06 -0.09
N LYS A 281 17.25 12.82 0.10
CA LYS A 281 18.34 13.62 -0.49
C LYS A 281 18.54 13.34 -1.98
N ARG A 282 17.99 12.24 -2.51
CA ARG A 282 18.12 11.92 -3.93
C ARG A 282 17.36 12.93 -4.78
N LYS A 283 17.93 13.26 -5.94
CA LYS A 283 17.29 14.17 -6.91
C LYS A 283 16.07 13.55 -7.58
N ASP A 284 16.06 12.24 -7.72
CA ASP A 284 14.98 11.46 -8.32
C ASP A 284 13.85 11.11 -7.33
N TYR A 285 14.00 11.43 -6.04
CA TYR A 285 12.90 11.27 -5.07
C TYR A 285 11.77 12.25 -5.36
N LEU A 286 10.53 11.75 -5.33
CA LEU A 286 9.32 12.53 -5.57
C LEU A 286 9.10 13.53 -4.43
N LYS A 287 8.95 14.80 -4.81
CA LYS A 287 8.69 15.91 -3.90
C LYS A 287 7.51 16.70 -4.42
N ASP A 288 6.74 17.27 -3.52
CA ASP A 288 5.71 18.24 -3.88
C ASP A 288 6.35 19.57 -4.37
N PRO A 289 5.56 20.51 -4.92
CA PRO A 289 6.08 21.79 -5.41
C PRO A 289 6.81 22.63 -4.35
N SER A 290 6.51 22.42 -3.06
CA SER A 290 7.20 23.10 -1.95
C SER A 290 8.55 22.45 -1.59
N GLY A 291 8.88 21.30 -2.19
CA GLY A 291 10.10 20.55 -1.92
C GLY A 291 9.96 19.51 -0.81
N ARG A 292 8.75 19.24 -0.30
CA ARG A 292 8.53 18.19 0.71
C ARG A 292 8.58 16.81 0.05
N PRO A 293 9.40 15.86 0.54
CA PRO A 293 9.30 14.47 0.12
C PRO A 293 7.87 13.92 0.34
N ILE A 294 7.38 13.18 -0.65
CA ILE A 294 6.07 12.52 -0.60
C ILE A 294 6.26 11.08 -0.12
N VAL A 295 5.51 10.67 0.91
CA VAL A 295 5.46 9.30 1.41
C VAL A 295 4.02 8.82 1.40
N TYR A 296 3.77 7.69 0.73
CA TYR A 296 2.52 6.97 0.81
C TYR A 296 2.55 6.04 2.03
N ILE A 297 1.42 5.91 2.73
CA ILE A 297 1.24 4.95 3.83
C ILE A 297 0.16 3.97 3.40
N TYR A 298 0.55 2.71 3.22
CA TYR A 298 -0.36 1.64 2.88
C TYR A 298 -1.19 1.26 4.10
N PHE A 299 -2.52 1.33 3.97
CA PHE A 299 -3.49 0.93 4.98
C PHE A 299 -3.19 1.51 6.38
N PRO A 300 -3.22 2.85 6.55
CA PRO A 300 -2.71 3.52 7.76
C PRO A 300 -3.37 3.11 9.09
N HIS A 301 -4.54 2.48 9.04
CA HIS A 301 -5.26 1.95 10.20
C HIS A 301 -4.47 0.85 10.95
N ASP A 302 -3.58 0.13 10.26
CA ASP A 302 -2.64 -0.83 10.86
C ASP A 302 -1.64 -0.15 11.78
N THR A 303 -1.00 0.91 11.27
CA THR A 303 -0.08 1.73 12.06
C THR A 303 -0.80 2.45 13.18
N GLU A 304 -2.00 2.99 12.92
CA GLU A 304 -2.83 3.65 13.94
C GLU A 304 -3.13 2.71 15.11
N ALA A 305 -3.63 1.51 14.85
CA ALA A 305 -4.01 0.56 15.90
C ALA A 305 -2.83 0.16 16.80
N ARG A 306 -1.64 0.03 16.22
CA ARG A 306 -0.41 -0.35 16.95
C ARG A 306 0.18 0.82 17.74
N ALA A 307 0.08 2.04 17.20
CA ALA A 307 0.44 3.24 17.92
C ALA A 307 -0.48 3.45 19.13
N ALA A 308 -1.80 3.23 18.93
CA ALA A 308 -2.82 3.37 19.96
C ALA A 308 -2.59 2.44 21.16
N PHE A 309 -2.03 1.24 20.95
CA PHE A 309 -1.61 0.34 22.04
C PHE A 309 -0.65 1.02 23.05
N TYR A 310 0.18 1.95 22.59
CA TYR A 310 1.09 2.73 23.43
C TYR A 310 0.53 4.11 23.84
N GLY A 311 -0.76 4.36 23.60
CA GLY A 311 -1.37 5.67 23.78
C GLY A 311 -0.68 6.73 22.93
N ILE A 312 -0.38 6.41 21.67
CA ILE A 312 0.16 7.33 20.66
C ILE A 312 -0.87 7.42 19.54
N SER A 313 -1.23 8.62 19.14
CA SER A 313 -2.08 8.86 17.98
C SER A 313 -1.28 8.79 16.68
N MET A 314 -1.96 8.47 15.57
CA MET A 314 -1.35 8.51 14.24
C MET A 314 -0.78 9.90 13.91
N LYS A 315 -1.49 10.97 14.31
CA LYS A 315 -1.05 12.35 14.11
C LYS A 315 0.29 12.64 14.80
N GLU A 316 0.47 12.17 16.03
CA GLU A 316 1.74 12.32 16.75
C GLU A 316 2.90 11.63 16.03
N LEU A 317 2.68 10.42 15.47
CA LEU A 317 3.71 9.73 14.68
C LEU A 317 4.08 10.51 13.41
N LEU A 318 3.08 10.96 12.66
CA LEU A 318 3.33 11.70 11.42
C LEU A 318 3.98 13.06 11.70
N ASP A 319 3.53 13.79 12.72
CA ASP A 319 4.12 15.07 13.12
C ASP A 319 5.57 14.89 13.60
N ARG A 320 5.86 13.79 14.30
CA ARG A 320 7.23 13.43 14.70
C ARG A 320 8.13 13.23 13.48
N SER A 321 7.64 12.53 12.45
CA SER A 321 8.39 12.37 11.20
C SER A 321 8.58 13.69 10.46
N LYS A 322 7.55 14.54 10.38
CA LYS A 322 7.63 15.89 9.80
C LYS A 322 8.66 16.75 10.54
N ALA A 323 8.71 16.68 11.87
CA ALA A 323 9.67 17.42 12.68
C ALA A 323 11.12 16.96 12.45
N LEU A 324 11.36 15.66 12.32
CA LEU A 324 12.69 15.12 11.97
C LEU A 324 13.14 15.57 10.59
N ALA A 325 12.24 15.56 9.60
CA ALA A 325 12.55 16.05 8.25
C ALA A 325 12.90 17.55 8.26
N ARG A 326 12.17 18.36 9.02
CA ARG A 326 12.49 19.79 9.24
C ARG A 326 13.85 20.00 9.88
N LYS A 327 14.16 19.22 10.90
CA LYS A 327 15.50 19.26 11.53
C LYS A 327 16.62 18.88 10.56
N ALA A 328 16.32 18.02 9.57
CA ALA A 328 17.25 17.63 8.52
C ALA A 328 17.29 18.61 7.31
N GLY A 329 16.55 19.72 7.35
CA GLY A 329 16.56 20.77 6.33
C GLY A 329 15.49 20.64 5.24
N PHE A 330 14.55 19.70 5.34
CA PHE A 330 13.38 19.64 4.45
C PHE A 330 12.23 20.50 4.99
N PRO A 331 11.32 21.04 4.16
CA PRO A 331 10.17 21.80 4.68
C PRO A 331 9.18 20.96 5.54
N GLY A 332 9.24 19.64 5.41
CA GLY A 332 8.39 18.67 6.08
C GLY A 332 8.33 17.36 5.30
N ILE A 333 7.25 16.59 5.47
CA ILE A 333 6.90 15.41 4.67
C ILE A 333 5.42 15.54 4.31
N LYS A 334 5.06 15.29 3.04
CA LYS A 334 3.67 15.15 2.62
C LYS A 334 3.28 13.68 2.72
N PHE A 335 2.30 13.34 3.57
CA PHE A 335 1.81 11.97 3.71
C PHE A 335 0.51 11.77 2.95
N ILE A 336 0.45 10.70 2.15
CA ILE A 336 -0.75 10.30 1.39
C ILE A 336 -1.17 8.91 1.85
N ALA A 337 -2.45 8.73 2.19
CA ALA A 337 -2.98 7.43 2.58
C ALA A 337 -3.29 6.58 1.34
N SER A 338 -2.71 5.38 1.23
CA SER A 338 -3.11 4.36 0.25
C SER A 338 -4.07 3.39 0.92
N THR A 339 -5.35 3.43 0.57
CA THR A 339 -6.42 2.79 1.35
C THR A 339 -7.19 1.71 0.59
N SER A 340 -8.25 1.18 1.22
CA SER A 340 -9.28 0.35 0.61
C SER A 340 -10.37 1.19 -0.09
N GLY A 341 -11.35 0.50 -0.68
CA GLY A 341 -12.62 1.08 -1.16
C GLY A 341 -13.68 1.18 -0.07
N ALA A 342 -14.82 1.79 -0.43
CA ALA A 342 -16.01 1.87 0.39
C ALA A 342 -16.60 0.48 0.64
N MET A 343 -16.94 0.20 1.89
CA MET A 343 -17.29 -1.14 2.37
C MET A 343 -18.79 -1.26 2.67
N THR A 344 -19.31 -2.47 2.54
CA THR A 344 -20.63 -2.89 3.03
C THR A 344 -20.64 -3.05 4.55
N GLN A 345 -21.84 -3.05 5.13
CA GLN A 345 -22.03 -3.43 6.53
C GLN A 345 -21.62 -4.89 6.81
N ALA A 346 -21.78 -5.79 5.84
CA ALA A 346 -21.39 -7.20 5.99
C ALA A 346 -19.86 -7.37 6.12
N GLU A 347 -19.08 -6.42 5.61
CA GLU A 347 -17.62 -6.41 5.71
C GLU A 347 -17.11 -5.79 7.03
N MET A 348 -17.99 -5.37 7.96
CA MET A 348 -17.59 -4.84 9.28
C MET A 348 -16.55 -5.70 10.04
N PRO A 349 -16.59 -7.05 9.98
CA PRO A 349 -15.55 -7.88 10.58
C PRO A 349 -14.14 -7.66 10.01
N TYR A 350 -14.02 -7.14 8.78
CA TYR A 350 -12.77 -6.83 8.07
C TYR A 350 -12.50 -5.32 7.97
N ALA A 351 -13.36 -4.51 8.60
CA ALA A 351 -13.28 -3.06 8.51
C ALA A 351 -12.08 -2.48 9.27
N MET A 352 -11.85 -1.19 9.06
CA MET A 352 -10.65 -0.51 9.54
C MET A 352 -10.65 -0.45 11.06
N HIS A 353 -9.79 -1.23 11.72
CA HIS A 353 -9.55 -1.13 13.15
C HIS A 353 -8.67 0.07 13.49
N THR A 354 -8.91 0.67 14.65
CA THR A 354 -8.16 1.84 15.11
C THR A 354 -7.43 1.60 16.42
N ASN A 355 -7.52 0.37 16.95
CA ASN A 355 -6.92 0.00 18.22
C ASN A 355 -6.57 -1.49 18.26
N TRP A 356 -5.60 -1.85 19.08
CA TRP A 356 -5.25 -3.23 19.38
C TRP A 356 -5.16 -3.44 20.89
N VAL A 357 -5.86 -4.47 21.39
CA VAL A 357 -5.97 -4.77 22.82
C VAL A 357 -5.41 -6.15 23.10
N ALA A 358 -4.41 -6.22 23.99
CA ALA A 358 -3.85 -7.48 24.47
C ALA A 358 -4.90 -8.28 25.27
N ASN A 359 -4.87 -9.61 25.13
CA ASN A 359 -5.70 -10.48 25.98
C ASN A 359 -5.29 -10.38 27.46
N ASN A 360 -3.99 -10.22 27.71
CA ASN A 360 -3.41 -9.91 29.01
C ASN A 360 -2.36 -8.80 28.81
N PRO A 361 -2.54 -7.59 29.38
CA PRO A 361 -1.58 -6.49 29.24
C PRO A 361 -0.16 -6.82 29.73
N ARG A 362 -0.02 -7.76 30.67
CA ARG A 362 1.30 -8.21 31.17
C ARG A 362 1.98 -9.24 30.28
N GLU A 363 1.23 -9.83 29.35
CA GLU A 363 1.69 -10.91 28.45
C GLU A 363 1.19 -10.68 27.02
N ALA A 364 1.34 -9.45 26.51
CA ALA A 364 0.81 -9.06 25.20
C ALA A 364 1.29 -9.95 24.04
N TRP A 365 2.48 -10.55 24.15
CA TRP A 365 3.02 -11.53 23.19
C TRP A 365 2.20 -12.82 23.08
N ARG A 366 1.29 -13.12 24.02
CA ARG A 366 0.37 -14.27 23.94
C ARG A 366 -0.86 -14.02 23.07
N GLY A 367 -1.03 -12.80 22.57
CA GLY A 367 -2.09 -12.45 21.64
C GLY A 367 -3.01 -11.35 22.15
N GLY A 368 -3.86 -10.90 21.24
CA GLY A 368 -4.82 -9.84 21.44
C GLY A 368 -5.75 -9.74 20.25
N ARG A 369 -6.52 -8.66 20.20
CA ARG A 369 -7.51 -8.43 19.15
C ARG A 369 -7.50 -6.97 18.70
N TYR A 370 -7.73 -6.78 17.41
CA TYR A 370 -8.03 -5.46 16.86
C TYR A 370 -9.47 -5.07 17.19
N THR A 371 -9.66 -3.85 17.68
CA THR A 371 -10.95 -3.29 18.14
C THR A 371 -11.23 -1.96 17.45
N ASP A 372 -12.37 -1.35 17.80
CA ASP A 372 -12.76 -0.01 17.36
C ASP A 372 -12.80 0.08 15.82
N LYS A 373 -13.45 -0.93 15.23
CA LYS A 373 -13.60 -1.09 13.78
C LYS A 373 -14.61 -0.09 13.24
N MET A 374 -14.28 0.47 12.09
CA MET A 374 -15.13 1.38 11.34
C MET A 374 -15.04 1.04 9.85
N LEU A 375 -16.18 1.11 9.15
CA LEU A 375 -16.18 0.98 7.70
C LEU A 375 -15.30 2.06 7.08
N PHE A 376 -14.71 1.75 5.92
CA PHE A 376 -13.73 2.64 5.31
C PHE A 376 -14.27 4.06 5.10
N GLN A 377 -15.56 4.20 4.73
CA GLN A 377 -16.18 5.50 4.53
C GLN A 377 -16.27 6.40 5.76
N ASP A 378 -16.19 5.84 6.95
CA ASP A 378 -16.12 6.60 8.20
C ASP A 378 -14.67 6.82 8.62
N TYR A 379 -13.79 5.86 8.34
CA TYR A 379 -12.35 6.02 8.50
C TYR A 379 -11.79 7.16 7.65
N ALA A 380 -12.18 7.23 6.37
CA ALA A 380 -11.68 8.18 5.39
C ALA A 380 -11.86 9.65 5.83
N LYS A 381 -12.97 9.96 6.52
CA LYS A 381 -13.27 11.30 7.06
C LYS A 381 -12.24 11.76 8.11
N ARG A 382 -11.53 10.82 8.74
CA ARG A 382 -10.55 11.09 9.81
C ARG A 382 -9.16 11.39 9.26
N LEU A 383 -8.85 11.00 8.02
CA LEU A 383 -7.50 11.02 7.45
C LEU A 383 -6.79 12.38 7.63
N LYS A 384 -7.48 13.49 7.34
CA LYS A 384 -6.92 14.83 7.55
C LYS A 384 -6.49 15.06 8.99
N ASN A 385 -7.38 14.74 9.94
CA ASN A 385 -7.11 14.90 11.37
C ASN A 385 -6.01 13.95 11.88
N LEU A 386 -5.80 12.81 11.20
CA LEU A 386 -4.69 11.89 11.46
C LEU A 386 -3.34 12.40 10.90
N GLY A 387 -3.33 13.50 10.15
CA GLY A 387 -2.10 14.15 9.64
C GLY A 387 -1.80 13.87 8.16
N PHE A 388 -2.72 13.22 7.44
CA PHE A 388 -2.63 13.01 6.00
C PHE A 388 -3.07 14.25 5.22
N GLU A 389 -2.44 14.44 4.06
CA GLU A 389 -2.67 15.56 3.14
C GLU A 389 -3.13 15.05 1.77
N GLY A 390 -3.60 13.81 1.74
CA GLY A 390 -4.18 13.18 0.57
C GLY A 390 -4.52 11.72 0.79
N MET A 391 -5.25 11.17 -0.18
CA MET A 391 -5.71 9.80 -0.22
C MET A 391 -5.67 9.28 -1.65
N THR A 392 -5.39 8.00 -1.77
CA THR A 392 -5.59 7.18 -2.97
C THR A 392 -5.97 5.78 -2.51
N ALA A 393 -6.07 4.83 -3.43
CA ALA A 393 -6.23 3.43 -3.06
C ALA A 393 -5.29 2.54 -3.85
N TYR A 394 -5.07 1.35 -3.31
CA TYR A 394 -4.33 0.32 -4.02
C TYR A 394 -5.24 -0.35 -5.05
N ILE A 395 -6.35 -0.94 -4.60
CA ILE A 395 -7.40 -1.51 -5.45
C ILE A 395 -8.76 -1.39 -4.75
N TYR A 396 -9.82 -1.10 -5.52
CA TYR A 396 -11.20 -1.19 -5.05
C TYR A 396 -11.84 -2.52 -5.46
N HIS A 397 -12.18 -3.37 -4.48
CA HIS A 397 -12.82 -4.67 -4.70
C HIS A 397 -14.35 -4.62 -4.77
N THR A 398 -14.93 -3.67 -4.04
CA THR A 398 -16.37 -3.48 -3.83
C THR A 398 -16.65 -1.99 -3.71
N TYR A 399 -17.86 -1.57 -4.09
CA TYR A 399 -18.42 -0.26 -3.75
C TYR A 399 -19.74 -0.48 -3.03
N GLU A 400 -19.72 -0.41 -1.70
CA GLU A 400 -20.88 -0.75 -0.88
C GLU A 400 -21.43 -2.10 -1.34
N ASN A 401 -22.74 -2.25 -1.54
CA ASN A 401 -23.37 -3.55 -1.89
C ASN A 401 -23.08 -4.04 -3.32
N GLN A 402 -22.12 -3.46 -4.05
CA GLN A 402 -21.76 -3.83 -5.42
C GLN A 402 -20.35 -4.43 -5.46
N ALA A 403 -20.26 -5.70 -5.83
CA ALA A 403 -19.00 -6.40 -6.08
C ALA A 403 -18.52 -6.26 -7.53
N ASN A 404 -17.23 -6.43 -7.75
CA ASN A 404 -16.64 -6.51 -9.09
C ASN A 404 -16.73 -7.95 -9.61
N TRP A 405 -17.84 -8.35 -10.24
CA TRP A 405 -17.96 -9.68 -10.88
C TRP A 405 -17.40 -9.70 -12.30
N SER A 406 -17.32 -8.53 -12.94
CA SER A 406 -16.74 -8.32 -14.25
C SER A 406 -15.92 -7.05 -14.28
N TYR A 407 -15.15 -6.84 -15.35
CA TYR A 407 -14.44 -5.58 -15.53
C TYR A 407 -15.37 -4.38 -15.78
N ALA A 408 -16.57 -4.63 -16.33
CA ALA A 408 -17.60 -3.60 -16.46
C ALA A 408 -18.11 -3.14 -15.08
N ASP A 409 -18.34 -4.09 -14.16
CA ASP A 409 -18.70 -3.79 -12.77
C ASP A 409 -17.57 -3.02 -12.07
N MET A 410 -16.33 -3.47 -12.25
CA MET A 410 -15.16 -2.77 -11.72
C MET A 410 -15.10 -1.33 -12.22
N ARG A 411 -15.28 -1.07 -13.52
CA ARG A 411 -15.32 0.31 -14.04
C ARG A 411 -16.43 1.14 -13.40
N LYS A 412 -17.65 0.57 -13.29
CA LYS A 412 -18.78 1.24 -12.64
C LYS A 412 -18.47 1.59 -11.18
N ASN A 413 -17.98 0.62 -10.41
CA ASN A 413 -17.66 0.80 -8.99
C ASN A 413 -16.53 1.80 -8.79
N TYR A 414 -15.51 1.82 -9.66
CA TYR A 414 -14.45 2.83 -9.61
C TYR A 414 -15.00 4.24 -9.85
N ARG A 415 -15.86 4.46 -10.84
CA ARG A 415 -16.51 5.77 -11.05
C ARG A 415 -17.29 6.23 -9.83
N SER A 416 -18.00 5.33 -9.15
CA SER A 416 -18.72 5.63 -7.92
C SER A 416 -17.79 6.08 -6.79
N HIS A 417 -16.66 5.39 -6.60
CA HIS A 417 -15.64 5.83 -5.64
C HIS A 417 -15.04 7.18 -6.01
N TRP A 418 -14.66 7.37 -7.27
CA TRP A 418 -14.02 8.61 -7.69
C TRP A 418 -14.95 9.80 -7.47
N LYS A 419 -16.24 9.67 -7.82
CA LYS A 419 -17.25 10.69 -7.53
C LYS A 419 -17.33 10.95 -6.02
N ARG A 420 -17.54 9.90 -5.22
CA ARG A 420 -17.71 10.00 -3.77
C ARG A 420 -16.54 10.72 -3.09
N TRP A 421 -15.31 10.29 -3.37
CA TRP A 421 -14.13 10.85 -2.72
C TRP A 421 -13.75 12.21 -3.27
N SER A 422 -13.95 12.46 -4.56
CA SER A 422 -13.73 13.79 -5.12
C SER A 422 -14.66 14.82 -4.49
N GLU A 423 -15.95 14.49 -4.33
CA GLU A 423 -16.94 15.37 -3.68
C GLU A 423 -16.69 15.50 -2.17
N GLN A 424 -16.27 14.43 -1.49
CA GLN A 424 -15.95 14.45 -0.06
C GLN A 424 -14.84 15.46 0.31
N PHE A 425 -13.87 15.66 -0.58
CA PHE A 425 -12.71 16.53 -0.35
C PHE A 425 -12.72 17.81 -1.21
N GLU A 426 -13.77 18.07 -1.98
CA GLU A 426 -13.81 19.19 -2.95
C GLU A 426 -13.63 20.58 -2.32
N ASN A 427 -14.04 20.74 -1.06
CA ASN A 427 -13.95 22.01 -0.32
C ASN A 427 -12.64 22.15 0.47
N ASP A 428 -11.68 21.25 0.25
CA ASP A 428 -10.41 21.21 0.97
C ASP A 428 -9.22 21.11 0.00
N PRO A 429 -8.75 22.23 -0.56
CA PRO A 429 -7.71 22.25 -1.58
C PRO A 429 -6.35 21.71 -1.11
N GLU A 430 -6.16 21.55 0.21
CA GLU A 430 -4.94 21.00 0.81
C GLU A 430 -4.97 19.47 0.92
N PHE A 431 -6.11 18.82 0.64
CA PHE A 431 -6.26 17.37 0.70
C PHE A 431 -6.43 16.77 -0.70
N GLU A 432 -5.38 16.11 -1.18
CA GLU A 432 -5.37 15.55 -2.54
C GLU A 432 -6.06 14.18 -2.62
N TYR A 433 -7.08 14.02 -3.46
CA TYR A 433 -7.60 12.69 -3.82
C TYR A 433 -7.06 12.27 -5.18
N GLN A 434 -6.22 11.23 -5.20
CA GLN A 434 -5.60 10.71 -6.42
C GLN A 434 -6.40 9.51 -6.94
N PRO A 435 -7.17 9.63 -8.05
CA PRO A 435 -8.04 8.55 -8.53
C PRO A 435 -7.23 7.29 -8.85
N PRO A 436 -7.52 6.16 -8.18
CA PRO A 436 -6.83 4.91 -8.43
C PRO A 436 -7.43 4.18 -9.63
N VAL A 437 -6.60 3.43 -10.37
CA VAL A 437 -6.99 2.61 -11.52
C VAL A 437 -6.33 1.24 -11.41
N ALA A 438 -7.13 0.18 -11.56
CA ALA A 438 -6.65 -1.20 -11.68
C ALA A 438 -6.94 -1.79 -13.07
N MET A 439 -6.03 -2.63 -13.56
CA MET A 439 -6.19 -3.37 -14.82
C MET A 439 -7.15 -4.55 -14.70
N GLY A 440 -7.36 -5.07 -13.49
CA GLY A 440 -8.22 -6.22 -13.24
C GLY A 440 -7.94 -6.85 -11.89
N TRP A 441 -8.44 -8.06 -11.68
CA TRP A 441 -8.17 -8.90 -10.52
C TRP A 441 -8.31 -10.37 -10.86
N ASP A 442 -7.31 -11.17 -10.46
CA ASP A 442 -7.31 -12.61 -10.61
C ASP A 442 -6.22 -13.27 -9.76
N MET A 443 -6.59 -13.67 -8.54
CA MET A 443 -5.71 -14.23 -7.51
C MET A 443 -5.45 -15.74 -7.69
N ARG A 444 -5.89 -16.36 -8.79
CA ARG A 444 -5.76 -17.81 -9.02
C ARG A 444 -4.31 -18.35 -8.94
N PRO A 445 -3.25 -17.64 -9.36
CA PRO A 445 -1.87 -18.09 -9.12
C PRO A 445 -1.50 -18.29 -7.66
N MET A 446 -2.09 -17.48 -6.78
CA MET A 446 -1.84 -17.58 -5.35
C MET A 446 -2.75 -18.60 -4.66
N GLY A 447 -3.72 -19.20 -5.37
CA GLY A 447 -4.66 -20.17 -4.84
C GLY A 447 -6.13 -19.87 -5.15
N GLY A 448 -6.42 -18.64 -5.57
CA GLY A 448 -7.79 -18.12 -5.75
C GLY A 448 -8.53 -17.94 -4.43
N THR A 449 -9.64 -17.24 -4.47
CA THR A 449 -10.51 -16.85 -3.36
C THR A 449 -11.60 -17.89 -3.11
N TRP A 450 -11.37 -19.15 -3.45
CA TRP A 450 -12.33 -20.23 -3.19
C TRP A 450 -12.38 -20.56 -1.69
N PRO A 451 -13.49 -21.14 -1.18
CA PRO A 451 -13.59 -21.48 0.23
C PRO A 451 -12.62 -22.60 0.59
N GLN A 452 -12.09 -22.55 1.81
CA GLN A 452 -11.34 -23.63 2.43
C GLN A 452 -11.95 -24.01 3.77
N GLN A 453 -11.54 -25.17 4.29
CA GLN A 453 -11.99 -25.67 5.60
C GLN A 453 -11.70 -24.70 6.76
N THR A 454 -10.82 -23.71 6.55
CA THR A 454 -10.49 -22.66 7.51
C THR A 454 -11.53 -21.53 7.61
N GLY A 455 -12.49 -21.44 6.69
CA GLY A 455 -13.52 -20.40 6.70
C GLY A 455 -13.07 -19.03 6.15
N PHE A 456 -11.97 -18.98 5.38
CA PHE A 456 -11.56 -17.75 4.69
C PHE A 456 -12.69 -17.23 3.78
N PRO A 457 -13.03 -15.93 3.81
CA PRO A 457 -14.08 -15.35 2.97
C PRO A 457 -13.82 -15.69 1.52
N SER A 458 -14.79 -16.35 0.92
CA SER A 458 -14.65 -16.91 -0.40
C SER A 458 -15.41 -16.08 -1.41
N GLU A 459 -14.70 -15.52 -2.38
CA GLU A 459 -15.28 -14.68 -3.43
C GLU A 459 -14.81 -15.09 -4.83
N PRO A 460 -14.89 -16.38 -5.21
CA PRO A 460 -14.23 -16.90 -6.39
C PRO A 460 -14.72 -16.31 -7.71
N GLY A 461 -15.94 -15.78 -7.75
CA GLY A 461 -16.42 -15.04 -8.91
C GLY A 461 -15.73 -13.68 -9.11
N LYS A 462 -15.01 -13.17 -8.11
CA LYS A 462 -14.14 -11.99 -8.25
C LYS A 462 -12.80 -12.35 -8.89
N ASP A 463 -12.36 -13.60 -8.79
CA ASP A 463 -11.21 -14.07 -9.56
C ASP A 463 -11.66 -14.35 -10.99
N LYS A 464 -11.20 -13.52 -11.94
CA LYS A 464 -11.56 -13.46 -13.40
C LYS A 464 -12.11 -12.10 -13.82
N VAL A 465 -11.84 -11.04 -13.05
CA VAL A 465 -12.11 -9.67 -13.48
C VAL A 465 -10.98 -9.24 -14.41
N HIS A 466 -11.13 -9.52 -15.71
CA HIS A 466 -10.12 -9.24 -16.73
C HIS A 466 -10.53 -8.10 -17.65
N SER A 467 -9.57 -7.24 -17.97
CA SER A 467 -9.72 -6.23 -19.02
C SER A 467 -8.95 -6.63 -20.28
N ASN A 468 -8.98 -5.72 -21.25
CA ASN A 468 -8.15 -5.73 -22.44
C ASN A 468 -7.71 -4.27 -22.74
N LYS A 469 -6.88 -4.08 -23.76
CA LYS A 469 -6.40 -2.74 -24.16
C LYS A 469 -7.52 -1.68 -24.22
N SER A 470 -8.60 -1.99 -24.94
CA SER A 470 -9.71 -1.04 -25.17
C SER A 470 -10.46 -0.68 -23.89
N THR A 471 -10.84 -1.69 -23.11
CA THR A 471 -11.60 -1.48 -21.87
C THR A 471 -10.77 -0.82 -20.77
N PHE A 472 -9.47 -1.14 -20.68
CA PHE A 472 -8.54 -0.47 -19.77
C PHE A 472 -8.30 0.98 -20.19
N LYS A 473 -8.06 1.24 -21.48
CA LYS A 473 -7.96 2.60 -22.03
C LYS A 473 -9.17 3.45 -21.66
N ALA A 474 -10.38 2.93 -21.85
CA ALA A 474 -11.59 3.65 -21.48
C ALA A 474 -11.64 3.99 -19.98
N LYS A 475 -11.18 3.09 -19.09
CA LYS A 475 -11.08 3.37 -17.66
C LYS A 475 -10.03 4.45 -17.34
N LEU A 476 -8.90 4.45 -18.04
CA LEU A 476 -7.87 5.49 -17.92
C LEU A 476 -8.39 6.85 -18.39
N GLU A 477 -9.14 6.92 -19.48
CA GLU A 477 -9.78 8.15 -19.96
C GLU A 477 -10.77 8.71 -18.94
N GLU A 478 -11.61 7.85 -18.35
CA GLU A 478 -12.53 8.24 -17.28
C GLU A 478 -11.78 8.77 -16.03
N ALA A 479 -10.66 8.14 -15.66
CA ALA A 479 -9.81 8.58 -14.54
C ALA A 479 -9.13 9.93 -14.83
N ARG A 480 -8.58 10.11 -16.04
CA ARG A 480 -7.98 11.37 -16.49
C ARG A 480 -8.99 12.51 -16.42
N LEU A 481 -10.19 12.31 -16.97
CA LEU A 481 -11.26 13.30 -16.93
C LEU A 481 -11.68 13.64 -15.50
N THR A 482 -11.68 12.65 -14.59
CA THR A 482 -12.00 12.88 -13.18
C THR A 482 -10.92 13.71 -12.49
N ALA A 483 -9.64 13.38 -12.69
CA ALA A 483 -8.52 14.15 -12.16
C ALA A 483 -8.52 15.59 -12.69
N GLU A 484 -8.73 15.78 -14.00
CA GLU A 484 -8.80 17.11 -14.62
C GLU A 484 -9.96 17.95 -14.08
N LYS A 485 -11.16 17.36 -13.95
CA LYS A 485 -12.34 18.03 -13.41
C LYS A 485 -12.10 18.57 -12.00
N HIS A 486 -11.36 17.82 -11.17
CA HIS A 486 -11.13 18.15 -9.77
C HIS A 486 -9.72 18.67 -9.50
N LYS A 487 -8.95 19.04 -10.54
CA LYS A 487 -7.54 19.48 -10.42
C LYS A 487 -7.33 20.60 -9.40
N SER A 488 -8.26 21.55 -9.33
CA SER A 488 -8.17 22.71 -8.44
C SER A 488 -8.49 22.40 -6.98
N THR A 489 -9.15 21.27 -6.70
CA THR A 489 -9.63 20.92 -5.35
C THR A 489 -8.94 19.69 -4.78
N ASN A 490 -8.66 18.68 -5.61
CA ASN A 490 -8.21 17.36 -5.18
C ASN A 490 -6.86 16.96 -5.81
N GLY A 491 -6.16 17.92 -6.43
CA GLY A 491 -4.93 17.69 -7.19
C GLY A 491 -5.14 16.91 -8.50
N ASN A 492 -4.02 16.61 -9.17
CA ASN A 492 -4.03 16.15 -10.57
C ASN A 492 -3.16 14.90 -10.76
N THR A 493 -3.32 13.89 -9.89
CA THR A 493 -2.53 12.66 -9.93
C THR A 493 -3.45 11.46 -10.11
N VAL A 494 -3.16 10.58 -11.08
CA VAL A 494 -3.81 9.27 -11.25
C VAL A 494 -2.84 8.19 -10.78
N MET A 495 -3.32 7.27 -9.94
CA MET A 495 -2.51 6.16 -9.41
C MET A 495 -2.92 4.85 -10.06
N ILE A 496 -1.99 4.14 -10.68
CA ILE A 496 -2.22 2.84 -11.28
C ILE A 496 -1.72 1.76 -10.33
N CYS A 497 -2.59 0.83 -9.96
CA CYS A 497 -2.15 -0.45 -9.45
C CYS A 497 -2.25 -1.51 -10.56
N CYS A 498 -1.19 -2.25 -10.86
CA CYS A 498 0.17 -2.12 -10.34
C CYS A 498 1.18 -2.44 -11.44
N TRP A 499 2.46 -2.09 -11.25
CA TRP A 499 3.51 -2.46 -12.21
C TRP A 499 3.56 -3.99 -12.35
N ASN A 500 3.76 -4.72 -11.25
CA ASN A 500 4.13 -6.13 -11.27
C ASN A 500 3.45 -6.98 -10.18
N GLU A 501 2.23 -6.66 -9.75
CA GLU A 501 1.49 -7.48 -8.77
C GLU A 501 0.90 -8.75 -9.41
N TYR A 502 1.79 -9.69 -9.75
CA TYR A 502 1.47 -10.90 -10.52
C TYR A 502 0.52 -11.86 -9.81
N LEU A 503 0.63 -11.94 -8.48
CA LEU A 503 -0.09 -12.90 -7.66
C LEU A 503 -1.57 -12.56 -7.51
N GLU A 504 -1.90 -11.27 -7.43
CA GLU A 504 -3.27 -10.77 -7.41
C GLU A 504 -3.87 -10.59 -8.81
N GLY A 505 -3.05 -10.71 -9.86
CA GLY A 505 -3.49 -10.57 -11.24
C GLY A 505 -3.74 -9.13 -11.69
N ASN A 506 -3.16 -8.15 -10.98
CA ASN A 506 -3.31 -6.73 -11.27
C ASN A 506 -1.94 -6.11 -11.63
N TYR A 507 -1.42 -6.42 -12.81
CA TYR A 507 -0.09 -6.00 -13.27
C TYR A 507 -0.13 -5.42 -14.69
N ILE A 508 0.52 -4.28 -14.91
CA ILE A 508 0.64 -3.65 -16.24
C ILE A 508 1.98 -3.95 -16.93
N GLU A 509 2.93 -4.55 -16.22
CA GLU A 509 4.21 -5.00 -16.75
C GLU A 509 3.98 -5.94 -17.95
N PRO A 510 4.65 -5.72 -19.10
CA PRO A 510 4.44 -6.54 -20.29
C PRO A 510 4.60 -8.04 -20.04
N THR A 511 3.69 -8.85 -20.58
CA THR A 511 3.74 -10.31 -20.50
C THR A 511 3.69 -10.98 -21.86
N GLU A 512 3.91 -12.30 -21.90
CA GLU A 512 3.69 -13.09 -23.11
C GLU A 512 2.22 -13.08 -23.56
N GLY A 513 1.25 -12.93 -22.65
CA GLY A 513 -0.17 -12.92 -22.93
C GLY A 513 -0.68 -11.60 -23.50
N HIS A 514 -0.56 -10.50 -22.76
CA HIS A 514 -1.10 -9.19 -23.19
C HIS A 514 -0.05 -8.26 -23.84
N LYS A 515 1.19 -8.74 -24.04
CA LYS A 515 2.27 -7.97 -24.65
C LYS A 515 2.39 -6.58 -24.01
N PHE A 516 2.31 -5.51 -24.79
CA PHE A 516 2.41 -4.12 -24.34
C PHE A 516 1.04 -3.41 -24.21
N ASP A 517 -0.08 -4.13 -24.33
CA ASP A 517 -1.42 -3.55 -24.44
C ASP A 517 -1.73 -2.49 -23.36
N TYR A 518 -1.44 -2.78 -22.09
CA TYR A 518 -1.71 -1.86 -20.99
C TYR A 518 -0.80 -0.63 -21.00
N LEU A 519 0.48 -0.79 -21.33
CA LEU A 519 1.40 0.34 -21.46
C LEU A 519 1.01 1.23 -22.65
N GLU A 520 0.64 0.63 -23.79
CA GLU A 520 0.15 1.36 -24.95
C GLU A 520 -1.12 2.14 -24.65
N ALA A 521 -2.05 1.56 -23.90
CA ALA A 521 -3.25 2.27 -23.43
C ALA A 521 -2.90 3.49 -22.56
N ILE A 522 -1.93 3.38 -21.65
CA ILE A 522 -1.45 4.52 -20.84
C ILE A 522 -0.86 5.60 -21.74
N ARG A 523 0.01 5.22 -22.68
CA ARG A 523 0.63 6.15 -23.62
C ARG A 523 -0.41 6.87 -24.46
N GLU A 524 -1.43 6.16 -24.96
CA GLU A 524 -2.50 6.75 -25.78
C GLU A 524 -3.37 7.76 -25.01
N VAL A 525 -3.46 7.65 -23.68
CA VAL A 525 -4.29 8.54 -22.84
C VAL A 525 -3.50 9.70 -22.25
N PHE A 526 -2.25 9.45 -21.81
CA PHE A 526 -1.48 10.40 -21.02
C PHE A 526 -0.23 10.96 -21.72
N SER A 527 0.28 10.31 -22.77
CA SER A 527 1.41 10.87 -23.51
C SER A 527 0.91 11.81 -24.59
N LYS A 528 1.55 12.99 -24.67
CA LYS A 528 1.31 13.99 -25.72
C LYS A 528 1.45 13.35 -27.10
N LYS A 529 0.51 13.66 -27.99
CA LYS A 529 0.73 13.52 -29.44
C LYS A 529 1.71 14.56 -29.93
#